data_AF-A0A7C8DS45-F1
#
_entry.id   AF-A0A7C8DS45-F1
#
_cell.length_a   1.000
_cell.length_b   1.000
_cell.length_c   1.000
_cell.angle_alpha   90.00
_cell.angle_beta   90.00
_cell.angle_gamma   90.00
#
_symmetry.space_group_name_H-M   'P 1'
#
loop_
_entity.id
_entity.type
_entity.pdbx_description
1 polymer ?
#
loop_
_entity_poly.entity_id
_entity_poly.type
_entity_poly.pdbx_seq_one_letter_code
_entity_poly.pdbx_strand_id
1 'polypeptide(L)'
;MNSKRIDRTGINRILVRSTNWVGDAVMTLPALEAVKENFPGSIISVLAKPWVEPVFRSHPAIHEILIIRKGGGAFTGLGELLRVIRSVRK
;
A
#
# COMPACT_ATOMS: atom_id res chain seq x y z
N MET A 1 16.06 -20.08 15.18
CA MET A 1 15.27 -19.39 14.13
C MET A 1 15.99 -18.12 13.75
N ASN A 2 16.58 -18.05 12.55
CA ASN A 2 17.42 -16.93 12.12
C ASN A 2 16.53 -15.82 11.53
N SER A 3 16.06 -14.89 12.37
CA SER A 3 15.27 -13.75 11.90
C SER A 3 16.21 -12.72 11.27
N LYS A 4 16.34 -12.73 9.94
CA LYS A 4 16.98 -11.62 9.21
C LYS A 4 16.19 -10.34 9.50
N ARG A 5 16.77 -9.42 10.27
CA ARG A 5 16.19 -8.09 10.50
C ARG A 5 16.19 -7.32 9.18
N ILE A 6 15.09 -6.65 8.88
CA ILE A 6 14.99 -5.73 7.74
C ILE A 6 15.84 -4.50 8.07
N ASP A 7 16.78 -4.16 7.19
CA ASP A 7 17.46 -2.87 7.27
C ASP A 7 16.49 -1.76 6.85
N ARG A 8 16.16 -0.91 7.82
CA ARG A 8 15.17 0.17 7.65
C ARG A 8 15.77 1.40 6.97
N THR A 9 17.10 1.56 7.01
CA THR A 9 17.78 2.81 6.64
C THR A 9 17.69 3.13 5.15
N GLY A 10 17.51 2.12 4.28
CA GLY A 10 17.34 2.29 2.84
C GLY A 10 15.89 2.25 2.34
N ILE A 11 14.91 2.04 3.23
CA ILE A 11 13.50 1.87 2.83
C ILE A 11 12.78 3.21 2.90
N ASN A 12 12.79 3.91 1.77
CA ASN A 12 12.18 5.23 1.64
C ASN A 12 10.74 5.19 1.11
N ARG A 13 10.31 4.08 0.53
CA ARG A 13 9.01 3.96 -0.14
C ARG A 13 8.39 2.59 0.08
N ILE A 14 7.14 2.57 0.51
CA ILE A 14 6.39 1.37 0.84
C ILE A 14 5.07 1.43 0.08
N LEU A 15 4.79 0.40 -0.70
CA LEU A 15 3.51 0.21 -1.36
C LEU A 15 2.72 -0.87 -0.61
N VAL A 16 1.56 -0.51 -0.07
CA VAL A 16 0.64 -1.46 0.57
C VAL A 16 -0.51 -1.76 -0.38
N ARG A 17 -0.70 -3.02 -0.73
CA ARG A 17 -1.86 -3.46 -1.50
C ARG A 17 -3.02 -3.71 -0.55
N SER A 18 -4.06 -2.91 -0.70
CA SER A 18 -5.28 -3.02 0.11
C SER A 18 -6.04 -4.31 -0.18
N THR A 19 -6.86 -4.70 0.79
CA THR A 19 -7.86 -5.76 0.68
C THR A 19 -9.02 -5.31 -0.22
N ASN A 20 -9.85 -6.27 -0.64
CA ASN A 20 -10.98 -5.97 -1.52
C ASN A 20 -12.27 -5.63 -0.77
N TRP A 21 -12.33 -5.88 0.54
CA TRP A 21 -13.51 -5.74 1.37
C TRP A 21 -13.33 -4.59 2.37
N VAL A 22 -14.39 -3.84 2.63
CA VAL A 22 -14.35 -2.67 3.52
C VAL A 22 -13.97 -3.06 4.94
N GLY A 23 -14.55 -4.14 5.49
CA GLY A 23 -14.22 -4.60 6.84
C GLY A 23 -12.73 -4.92 7.00
N ASP A 24 -12.18 -5.67 6.05
CA ASP A 24 -10.74 -5.97 6.04
C ASP A 24 -9.90 -4.69 5.91
N ALA A 25 -10.31 -3.75 5.08
CA ALA A 25 -9.61 -2.47 4.91
C ALA A 25 -9.55 -1.69 6.24
N VAL A 26 -10.66 -1.63 6.98
CA VAL A 26 -10.71 -1.01 8.31
C VAL A 26 -9.76 -1.72 9.28
N MET A 27 -9.75 -3.06 9.28
CA MET A 27 -8.85 -3.85 10.13
C MET A 27 -7.37 -3.67 9.79
N THR A 28 -7.03 -3.16 8.60
CA THR A 28 -5.63 -2.88 8.22
C THR A 28 -5.09 -1.54 8.69
N LEU A 29 -5.93 -0.61 9.16
CA LEU A 29 -5.47 0.74 9.56
C LEU A 29 -4.39 0.71 10.67
N PRO A 30 -4.54 -0.06 11.77
CA PRO A 30 -3.48 -0.14 12.79
C PRO A 30 -2.17 -0.73 12.26
N ALA A 31 -2.24 -1.60 11.25
CA ALA A 31 -1.05 -2.14 10.61
C ALA A 31 -0.31 -1.06 9.80
N LEU A 32 -1.03 -0.11 9.18
CA LEU A 32 -0.42 1.02 8.48
C LEU A 32 0.30 1.97 9.45
N GLU A 33 -0.29 2.21 10.63
CA GLU A 33 0.36 2.97 11.71
C GLU A 33 1.64 2.29 12.17
N ALA A 34 1.59 0.99 12.46
CA ALA A 34 2.76 0.22 12.86
C ALA A 34 3.87 0.24 11.78
N VAL A 35 3.51 0.19 10.49
CA VAL A 35 4.49 0.35 9.40
C VAL A 35 5.10 1.75 9.44
N LYS A 36 4.31 2.82 9.60
CA LYS A 36 4.83 4.19 9.65
C LYS A 36 5.76 4.40 10.85
N GLU A 37 5.41 3.87 12.02
CA GLU A 37 6.25 3.91 13.22
C GLU A 37 7.58 3.18 13.03
N ASN A 38 7.57 2.04 12.33
CA ASN A 38 8.78 1.26 12.06
C ASN A 38 9.63 1.84 10.92
N PHE A 39 9.05 2.64 10.03
CA PHE A 39 9.72 3.24 8.88
C PHE A 39 9.38 4.74 8.79
N PRO A 40 9.78 5.56 9.78
CA PRO A 40 9.32 6.94 9.92
C PRO A 40 9.72 7.82 8.73
N GLY A 41 10.90 7.58 8.14
CA GLY A 41 11.37 8.29 6.94
C GLY A 41 10.73 7.82 5.62
N SER A 42 9.92 6.75 5.65
CA SER A 42 9.31 6.22 4.43
C SER A 42 8.00 6.91 4.06
N ILE A 43 7.73 6.93 2.77
CA ILE A 43 6.45 7.31 2.17
C ILE A 43 5.63 6.03 1.97
N ILE A 44 4.39 6.03 2.45
CA ILE A 44 3.47 4.89 2.31
C ILE A 44 2.38 5.24 1.30
N SER A 45 2.36 4.52 0.19
CA SER A 45 1.29 4.59 -0.82
C SER A 45 0.38 3.37 -0.68
N VAL A 46 -0.94 3.57 -0.73
CA VAL A 46 -1.91 2.46 -0.65
C VAL A 46 -2.54 2.22 -2.02
N LEU A 47 -2.42 1.00 -2.51
CA LEU A 47 -3.08 0.55 -3.74
C LEU A 47 -4.45 -0.03 -3.41
N ALA A 48 -5.51 0.68 -3.76
CA ALA A 48 -6.88 0.39 -3.35
C ALA A 48 -7.83 0.29 -4.54
N LYS A 49 -8.96 -0.40 -4.34
CA LYS A 49 -10.09 -0.33 -5.27
C LYS A 49 -10.98 0.88 -4.94
N PRO A 50 -11.74 1.42 -5.91
CA PRO A 50 -12.53 2.64 -5.71
C PRO A 50 -13.48 2.57 -4.51
N TRP A 51 -14.04 1.40 -4.20
CA TRP A 51 -15.00 1.24 -3.11
C TRP A 51 -14.39 1.06 -1.72
N VAL A 52 -13.09 0.72 -1.62
CA VAL A 52 -12.38 0.66 -0.33
C VAL A 52 -11.51 1.90 -0.10
N GLU A 53 -11.23 2.70 -1.13
CA GLU A 53 -10.46 3.95 -1.02
C GLU A 53 -10.94 4.88 0.11
N PRO A 54 -12.26 5.09 0.32
CA PRO A 54 -12.71 6.01 1.35
C PRO A 54 -12.26 5.65 2.77
N VAL A 55 -11.97 4.36 3.04
CA VAL A 55 -11.46 3.89 4.35
C VAL A 55 -10.08 4.47 4.65
N PHE A 56 -9.26 4.69 3.61
CA PHE A 56 -7.88 5.14 3.74
C PHE A 56 -7.75 6.66 3.63
N ARG A 57 -8.83 7.35 3.23
CA ARG A 57 -8.83 8.79 2.98
C ARG A 57 -8.48 9.53 4.27
N SER A 58 -7.54 10.48 4.16
CA SER A 58 -7.06 11.32 5.25
C SER A 58 -6.37 10.59 6.41
N HIS A 59 -5.99 9.31 6.23
CA HIS A 59 -5.25 8.59 7.27
C HIS A 59 -3.79 9.11 7.36
N PRO A 60 -3.29 9.51 8.55
CA PRO A 60 -2.01 10.23 8.69
C PRO A 60 -0.78 9.42 8.28
N ALA A 61 -0.86 8.09 8.39
CA ALA A 61 0.23 7.20 7.94
C ALA A 61 0.35 7.12 6.41
N ILE A 62 -0.68 7.52 5.65
CA ILE A 62 -0.77 7.31 4.20
C ILE A 62 -0.46 8.61 3.48
N HIS A 63 0.47 8.56 2.53
CA HIS A 63 0.83 9.71 1.70
C HIS A 63 -0.12 9.88 0.52
N GLU A 64 -0.42 8.78 -0.17
CA GLU A 64 -1.29 8.79 -1.34
C GLU A 64 -2.05 7.46 -1.46
N ILE A 65 -3.19 7.51 -2.17
CA ILE A 65 -3.97 6.33 -2.50
C ILE A 65 -4.03 6.19 -4.02
N LEU A 66 -3.53 5.06 -4.50
CA LEU A 66 -3.49 4.70 -5.90
C LEU A 66 -4.67 3.80 -6.22
N ILE A 67 -5.53 4.24 -7.14
CA ILE A 67 -6.75 3.50 -7.49
C ILE A 67 -6.48 2.49 -8.60
N ILE A 68 -6.73 1.20 -8.32
CA ILE A 68 -6.83 0.16 -9.36
C ILE A 68 -8.27 0.01 -9.81
N ARG A 69 -8.48 0.16 -11.11
CA ARG A 69 -9.73 -0.16 -11.78
C ARG A 69 -9.59 -1.55 -12.40
N LYS A 70 -10.55 -2.44 -12.17
CA LYS A 70 -10.48 -3.80 -12.72
C LYS A 70 -10.62 -3.74 -14.25
N GLY A 71 -9.52 -3.80 -14.98
CA GLY A 71 -9.52 -4.14 -16.42
C GLY A 71 -9.90 -5.60 -16.60
N GLY A 72 -10.69 -5.92 -17.64
CA GLY A 72 -11.40 -7.20 -17.84
C GLY A 72 -10.58 -8.50 -17.99
N GLY A 73 -9.31 -8.56 -17.59
CA GLY A 73 -8.48 -9.77 -17.69
C GLY A 73 -7.39 -9.89 -16.62
N ALA A 74 -6.94 -11.13 -16.36
CA ALA A 74 -5.89 -11.43 -15.37
C ALA A 74 -4.53 -10.77 -15.71
N PHE A 75 -4.19 -10.68 -17.00
CA PHE A 75 -2.98 -10.02 -17.49
C PHE A 75 -3.02 -8.49 -17.31
N THR A 76 -4.20 -7.88 -17.33
CA THR A 76 -4.37 -6.43 -17.16
C THR A 76 -4.04 -6.01 -15.73
N GLY A 77 -4.48 -6.80 -14.73
CA GLY A 77 -4.20 -6.53 -13.33
C GLY A 77 -2.71 -6.61 -12.96
N LEU A 78 -1.97 -7.53 -13.58
CA LEU A 78 -0.52 -7.64 -13.35
C LEU A 78 0.25 -6.49 -14.01
N GLY A 79 -0.14 -6.11 -15.23
CA GLY A 79 0.44 -4.95 -15.92
C GLY A 79 0.21 -3.64 -15.17
N GLU A 80 -1.00 -3.43 -14.62
CA GLU A 80 -1.30 -2.27 -13.79
C GLU A 80 -0.50 -2.25 -12.49
N LEU A 81 -0.36 -3.39 -11.81
CA LEU A 81 0.47 -3.50 -10.62
C LEU A 81 1.93 -3.14 -10.92
N LEU A 82 2.51 -3.66 -12.00
CA LEU A 82 3.88 -3.33 -12.42
C LEU A 82 4.03 -1.84 -12.76
N ARG A 83 3.02 -1.24 -13.40
CA ARG A 83 3.01 0.19 -13.71
C ARG A 83 3.00 1.03 -12.41
N VAL A 84 2.19 0.65 -11.44
CA VAL A 84 2.12 1.30 -10.12
C VAL A 84 3.43 1.15 -9.34
N ILE A 85 4.02 -0.05 -9.32
CA ILE A 85 5.32 -0.26 -8.69
C ILE A 85 6.38 0.66 -9.31
N ARG A 86 6.37 0.81 -10.64
CA ARG A 86 7.28 1.73 -11.35
C ARG A 86 7.02 3.20 -11.02
N SER A 87 5.77 3.62 -10.85
CA SER A 87 5.46 5.02 -10.52
C SER A 87 5.91 5.37 -9.11
N VAL A 88 5.78 4.44 -8.16
CA VAL A 88 6.22 4.64 -6.78
C VAL A 88 7.74 4.54 -6.66
N ARG A 89 8.44 3.83 -7.55
CA ARG A 89 9.91 3.65 -7.45
C ARG A 89 10.75 4.87 -7.83
N LYS A 90 10.19 5.87 -8.54
CA LYS A 90 10.86 7.15 -8.87
C LYS A 90 10.88 8.06 -7.65
#